data_AF-A0A6I8NE08-F1
#
_entry.id   AF-A0A6I8NE08-F1
#
_cell.length_a   1.000
_cell.length_b   1.000
_cell.length_c   1.000
_cell.angle_alpha   90.00
_cell.angle_beta   90.00
_cell.angle_gamma   90.00
#
_symmetry.space_group_name_H-M   'P 1'
#
loop_
_entity.id
_entity.type
_entity.pdbx_description
1 polymer ?
#
loop_
_entity_poly.entity_id
_entity_poly.type
_entity_poly.pdbx_seq_one_letter_code
_entity_poly.pdbx_strand_id
1 'polypeptide(L)'
;MQQEREAQQLQQERLHELHREQQLQREQQLQRELQQQKELQQEQQQEQQLQRELEQERQQELQQKQRLQLEQELEQEQQQELEQELQQELQQELEQELQQEQPLQQELEQELQQEQPLQQEQPLQQLQRHHPHGVKTPRLPPVYIYSPEYVTACDSLSKVPKRASMVHSLIEAYALLKLMRVVKPKVASMEEMATFHTDAYLQHLQKVSEEGDDDHPESVEYGLGYDCPATEGIFDYAAAVGGATITAAQCLNDGKCKIAINWAGGWHHAKKDEASGFCYLNDAVLGILRLRRKFDRVLYVDLDLHHGDGTGDVSDIGLGKGRYYSVNVPIQDGIQDEKYYQICESVLKEVYIAFNPEAVVVQLGADTMAGDPMCSFNMTPVGIGKCLNYILQWQLATLILGGGGYNLANTARCWTYLTGVILGRTLSSEIPDHEFFTEYGPDYVLEITPSCRPDRNEPHKVQQILNSIRGNLKHVA
;
A
#
# COMPACT_ATOMS: atom_id res chain seq x y z
N MET A 1 32.72 100.78 -9.65
CA MET A 1 33.84 100.37 -8.75
C MET A 1 33.41 99.66 -7.47
N GLN A 2 32.70 100.28 -6.51
CA GLN A 2 32.38 99.58 -5.25
C GLN A 2 31.33 98.47 -5.43
N GLN A 3 30.25 98.74 -6.15
CA GLN A 3 29.21 97.75 -6.49
C GLN A 3 29.72 96.59 -7.37
N GLU A 4 30.69 96.85 -8.27
CA GLU A 4 31.33 95.79 -9.08
C GLU A 4 32.20 94.86 -8.24
N ARG A 5 32.91 95.39 -7.24
CA ARG A 5 33.72 94.57 -6.33
C ARG A 5 32.84 93.69 -5.44
N GLU A 6 31.74 94.23 -4.93
CA GLU A 6 30.76 93.44 -4.16
C GLU A 6 30.11 92.35 -5.01
N ALA A 7 29.74 92.64 -6.26
CA ALA A 7 29.19 91.65 -7.18
C ALA A 7 30.20 90.53 -7.51
N GLN A 8 31.47 90.86 -7.73
CA GLN A 8 32.53 89.88 -7.96
C GLN A 8 32.78 89.01 -6.71
N GLN A 9 32.76 89.60 -5.52
CA GLN A 9 32.94 88.87 -4.27
C GLN A 9 31.78 87.89 -4.02
N LEU A 10 30.54 88.32 -4.25
CA LEU A 10 29.36 87.46 -4.10
C LEU A 10 29.31 86.33 -5.15
N GLN A 11 29.84 86.58 -6.35
CA GLN A 11 29.98 85.56 -7.39
C GLN A 11 31.05 84.53 -7.01
N GLN A 12 32.16 84.98 -6.41
CA GLN A 12 33.23 84.11 -5.94
C GLN A 12 32.78 83.24 -4.76
N GLU A 13 32.03 83.80 -3.81
CA GLU A 13 31.44 83.05 -2.69
C GLU A 13 30.47 81.96 -3.17
N ARG A 14 29.58 82.28 -4.13
CA ARG A 14 28.68 81.29 -4.74
C ARG A 14 29.43 80.17 -5.48
N LEU A 15 30.53 80.49 -6.15
CA LEU A 15 31.36 79.48 -6.80
C LEU A 15 32.02 78.53 -5.78
N HIS A 16 32.50 79.08 -4.66
CA HIS A 16 33.09 78.30 -3.57
C HIS A 16 32.07 77.42 -2.85
N GLU A 17 30.83 77.88 -2.71
CA GLU A 17 29.72 77.11 -2.13
C GLU A 17 29.33 75.96 -3.05
N LEU A 18 29.14 76.22 -4.35
CA LEU A 18 28.87 75.19 -5.35
C LEU A 18 29.98 74.11 -5.38
N HIS A 19 31.25 74.51 -5.28
CA HIS A 19 32.36 73.57 -5.25
C HIS A 19 32.35 72.70 -3.98
N ARG A 20 31.95 73.25 -2.83
CA ARG A 20 31.78 72.49 -1.58
C ARG A 20 30.64 71.50 -1.66
N GLU A 21 29.49 71.90 -2.23
CA GLU A 21 28.36 71.00 -2.44
C GLU A 21 28.72 69.83 -3.38
N GLN A 22 29.43 70.11 -4.47
CA GLN A 22 29.90 69.07 -5.39
C GLN A 22 30.90 68.10 -4.73
N GLN A 23 31.80 68.61 -3.88
CA GLN A 23 32.71 67.76 -3.10
C GLN A 23 31.95 66.87 -2.12
N LEU A 24 30.96 67.41 -1.40
CA LEU A 24 30.15 66.65 -0.45
C LEU A 24 29.33 65.56 -1.15
N GLN A 25 28.72 65.87 -2.29
CA GLN A 25 27.98 64.88 -3.08
C GLN A 25 28.88 63.75 -3.57
N ARG A 26 30.09 64.07 -4.03
CA ARG A 26 31.07 63.07 -4.46
C ARG A 26 31.54 62.19 -3.31
N GLU A 27 31.74 62.76 -2.13
CA GLU A 27 32.13 62.01 -0.93
C GLU A 27 31.01 61.06 -0.48
N GLN A 28 29.76 61.53 -0.49
CA GLN A 28 28.59 60.68 -0.19
C GLN A 28 28.41 59.54 -1.19
N GLN A 29 28.65 59.79 -2.48
CA GLN A 29 28.59 58.75 -3.50
C GLN A 29 29.68 57.68 -3.27
N LEU A 30 30.92 58.10 -3.02
CA LEU A 30 32.03 57.18 -2.73
C LEU A 30 31.76 56.34 -1.46
N GLN A 31 31.16 56.93 -0.43
CA GLN A 31 30.77 56.19 0.78
C GLN A 31 29.72 55.12 0.50
N ARG A 32 28.74 55.40 -0.37
CA ARG A 32 27.72 54.41 -0.77
C ARG A 32 28.33 53.28 -1.59
N GLU A 33 29.18 53.60 -2.56
CA GLU A 33 29.88 52.59 -3.38
C GLU A 33 30.76 51.69 -2.50
N LEU A 34 31.48 52.26 -1.53
CA LEU A 34 32.28 51.49 -0.58
C LEU A 34 31.43 50.59 0.32
N GLN A 35 30.26 51.05 0.75
CA GLN A 35 29.32 50.27 1.55
C GLN A 35 28.78 49.08 0.75
N GLN A 36 28.36 49.31 -0.50
CA GLN A 36 27.90 48.24 -1.40
C GLN A 36 28.98 47.20 -1.68
N GLN A 37 30.24 47.62 -1.86
CA GLN A 37 31.36 46.68 -2.05
C GLN A 37 31.58 45.80 -0.81
N LYS A 38 31.43 46.36 0.39
CA LYS A 38 31.54 45.58 1.64
C LYS A 38 30.42 44.56 1.79
N GLU A 39 29.19 44.95 1.46
CA GLU A 39 28.03 44.06 1.50
C GLU A 39 28.19 42.90 0.51
N LEU A 40 28.57 43.18 -0.74
CA LEU A 40 28.83 42.16 -1.75
C LEU A 40 29.96 41.20 -1.32
N GLN A 41 31.03 41.73 -0.72
CA GLN A 41 32.13 40.91 -0.24
C GLN A 41 31.71 40.00 0.92
N GLN A 42 30.80 40.48 1.78
CA GLN A 42 30.25 39.70 2.88
C GLN A 42 29.32 38.59 2.37
N GLU A 43 28.46 38.87 1.38
CA GLU A 43 27.60 37.88 0.74
C GLU A 43 28.44 36.77 0.06
N GLN A 44 29.48 37.14 -0.69
CA GLN A 44 30.40 36.18 -1.31
C GLN A 44 31.10 35.28 -0.28
N GLN A 45 31.45 35.82 0.88
CA GLN A 45 32.05 35.03 1.96
C GLN A 45 31.04 34.05 2.59
N GLN A 46 29.80 34.49 2.79
CA GLN A 46 28.72 33.62 3.29
C GLN A 46 28.39 32.50 2.30
N GLU A 47 28.30 32.80 1.01
CA GLU A 47 28.06 31.80 -0.03
C GLU A 47 29.18 30.75 -0.08
N GLN A 48 30.45 31.18 -0.01
CA GLN A 48 31.59 30.27 0.04
C GLN A 48 31.60 29.40 1.31
N GLN A 49 31.13 29.93 2.44
CA GLN A 49 31.00 29.16 3.67
C GLN A 49 29.91 28.09 3.54
N LEU A 50 28.74 28.46 3.04
CA LEU A 50 27.61 27.55 2.84
C LEU A 50 27.97 26.43 1.85
N GLN A 51 28.68 26.75 0.76
CA GLN A 51 29.16 25.75 -0.20
C GLN A 51 30.10 24.73 0.45
N ARG A 52 30.98 25.15 1.37
CA ARG A 52 31.87 24.24 2.10
C ARG A 52 31.12 23.35 3.09
N GLU A 53 30.11 23.89 3.77
CA GLU A 53 29.26 23.12 4.69
C GLU A 53 28.47 22.04 3.93
N LEU A 54 27.84 22.41 2.80
CA LEU A 54 27.16 21.46 1.90
C LEU A 54 28.10 20.37 1.36
N GLU A 55 29.34 20.72 1.00
CA GLU A 55 30.32 19.73 0.53
C GLU A 55 30.74 18.77 1.65
N GLN A 56 30.87 19.26 2.89
CA GLN A 56 31.14 18.43 4.06
C GLN A 56 29.99 17.48 4.37
N GLU A 57 28.74 17.96 4.35
CA GLU A 57 27.55 17.11 4.55
C GLU A 57 27.47 16.01 3.48
N ARG A 58 27.68 16.36 2.20
CA ARG A 58 27.67 15.38 1.10
C ARG A 58 28.77 14.32 1.27
N GLN A 59 29.95 14.71 1.77
CA GLN A 59 31.01 13.74 2.08
C GLN A 59 30.65 12.83 3.25
N GLN A 60 30.02 13.35 4.30
CA GLN A 60 29.55 12.54 5.43
C GLN A 60 28.47 11.55 5.00
N GLU A 61 27.50 11.97 4.18
CA GLU A 61 26.48 11.07 3.63
C GLU A 61 27.09 9.96 2.76
N LEU A 62 28.06 10.30 1.92
CA LEU A 62 28.75 9.30 1.09
C LEU A 62 29.49 8.27 1.95
N GLN A 63 30.18 8.72 3.01
CA GLN A 63 30.83 7.82 3.97
C GLN A 63 29.82 6.94 4.71
N GLN A 64 28.67 7.49 5.10
CA GLN A 64 27.62 6.72 5.75
C GLN A 64 27.02 5.66 4.81
N LYS A 65 26.78 6.01 3.54
CA LYS A 65 26.31 5.05 2.53
C LYS A 65 27.32 3.92 2.30
N GLN A 66 28.61 4.24 2.18
CA GLN A 66 29.66 3.22 2.06
C GLN A 66 29.73 2.30 3.27
N ARG A 67 29.54 2.84 4.49
CA ARG A 67 29.51 2.05 5.72
C ARG A 67 28.32 1.09 5.76
N LEU A 68 27.12 1.58 5.41
CA LEU A 68 25.91 0.75 5.35
C LEU A 68 26.02 -0.34 4.28
N GLN A 69 26.60 -0.05 3.12
CA GLN A 69 26.84 -1.05 2.09
C GLN A 69 27.79 -2.15 2.59
N LEU A 70 28.88 -1.78 3.27
CA LEU A 70 29.81 -2.76 3.84
C LEU A 70 29.16 -3.61 4.95
N GLU A 71 28.30 -3.00 5.79
CA GLU A 71 27.52 -3.73 6.80
C GLU A 71 26.55 -4.73 6.15
N GLN A 72 25.88 -4.36 5.06
CA GLN A 72 25.01 -5.25 4.29
C GLN A 72 25.77 -6.41 3.62
N GLU A 73 26.94 -6.13 3.02
CA GLU A 73 27.79 -7.16 2.42
C GLU A 73 28.25 -8.18 3.48
N LEU A 74 28.65 -7.71 4.67
CA LEU A 74 29.04 -8.58 5.79
C LEU A 74 27.87 -9.42 6.32
N GLU A 75 26.67 -8.83 6.43
CA GLU A 75 25.47 -9.57 6.84
C GLU A 75 25.09 -10.65 5.82
N GLN A 76 25.23 -10.38 4.51
CA GLN A 76 24.99 -11.36 3.46
C GLN A 76 25.98 -12.53 3.51
N GLU A 77 27.27 -12.24 3.73
CA GLU A 77 28.29 -13.29 3.89
C GLU A 77 27.99 -14.18 5.10
N GLN A 78 27.66 -13.59 6.25
CA GLN A 78 27.29 -14.35 7.45
C GLN A 78 26.02 -15.19 7.25
N GLN A 79 25.05 -14.66 6.52
CA GLN A 79 23.81 -15.38 6.22
C GLN A 79 24.07 -16.58 5.29
N GLN A 80 24.94 -16.42 4.28
CA GLN A 80 25.33 -17.51 3.40
C GLN A 80 26.10 -18.62 4.14
N GLU A 81 26.99 -18.27 5.07
CA GLU A 81 27.69 -19.26 5.90
C GLU A 81 26.70 -20.05 6.77
N LEU A 82 25.78 -19.35 7.46
CA LEU A 82 24.77 -20.01 8.29
C LEU A 82 23.82 -20.91 7.49
N GLU A 83 23.45 -20.50 6.28
CA GLU A 83 22.60 -21.29 5.39
C GLU A 83 23.30 -22.57 4.92
N GLN A 84 24.61 -22.50 4.63
CA GLN A 84 25.40 -23.68 4.30
C GLN A 84 25.53 -24.65 5.48
N GLU A 85 25.74 -24.15 6.69
CA GLU A 85 25.78 -24.98 7.91
C GLU A 85 24.43 -25.68 8.14
N LEU A 86 23.32 -24.95 8.05
CA LEU A 86 21.98 -25.51 8.24
C LEU A 86 21.62 -26.55 7.18
N GLN A 87 22.00 -26.33 5.91
CA GLN A 87 21.81 -27.32 4.85
C GLN A 87 22.59 -28.61 5.12
N GLN A 88 23.82 -28.50 5.64
CA GLN A 88 24.61 -29.68 6.00
C GLN A 88 24.00 -30.45 7.16
N GLU A 89 23.49 -29.76 8.20
CA GLU A 89 22.81 -30.40 9.33
C GLU A 89 21.52 -31.11 8.89
N LEU A 90 20.67 -30.42 8.11
CA LEU A 90 19.41 -30.99 7.63
C LEU A 90 19.65 -32.21 6.74
N GLN A 91 20.69 -32.17 5.90
CA GLN A 91 21.05 -33.30 5.04
C GLN A 91 21.55 -34.50 5.86
N GLN A 92 22.28 -34.27 6.96
CA GLN A 92 22.68 -35.33 7.87
C GLN A 92 21.48 -35.93 8.63
N GLU A 93 20.53 -35.10 9.08
CA GLU A 93 19.31 -35.59 9.75
C GLU A 93 18.44 -36.41 8.80
N LEU A 94 18.24 -35.93 7.56
CA LEU A 94 17.47 -36.65 6.55
C LEU A 94 18.11 -38.00 6.20
N GLU A 95 19.44 -38.08 6.09
CA GLU A 95 20.15 -39.34 5.89
C GLU A 95 19.99 -40.31 7.07
N GLN A 96 19.95 -39.79 8.31
CA GLN A 96 19.71 -40.61 9.50
C GLN A 96 18.26 -41.13 9.57
N GLU A 97 17.27 -40.30 9.24
CA GLU A 97 15.87 -40.72 9.19
C GLU A 97 15.62 -41.77 8.11
N LEU A 98 16.17 -41.58 6.90
CA LEU A 98 16.06 -42.56 5.82
C LEU A 98 16.62 -43.94 6.21
N GLN A 99 17.72 -43.96 6.96
CA GLN A 99 18.33 -45.21 7.46
C GLN A 99 17.46 -45.88 8.54
N GLN A 100 16.68 -45.12 9.30
CA GLN A 100 15.77 -45.65 10.32
C GLN A 100 14.42 -46.13 9.75
N GLU A 101 13.95 -45.54 8.65
CA GLU A 101 12.67 -45.92 8.01
C GLU A 101 12.78 -47.16 7.10
N GLN A 102 13.95 -47.41 6.50
CA GLN A 102 14.16 -48.57 5.60
C GLN A 102 13.80 -49.93 6.20
N PRO A 103 14.14 -50.25 7.47
CA PRO A 103 13.72 -51.51 8.10
C PRO A 103 12.20 -51.59 8.34
N LEU A 104 11.56 -50.47 8.73
CA LEU A 104 10.12 -50.42 8.99
C LEU A 104 9.29 -50.61 7.72
N GLN A 105 9.73 -50.03 6.59
CA GLN A 105 9.06 -50.23 5.30
C GLN A 105 9.13 -51.70 4.85
N GLN A 106 10.25 -52.38 5.09
CA GLN A 106 10.39 -53.81 4.78
C GLN A 106 9.52 -54.72 5.67
N GLU A 107 9.33 -54.37 6.94
CA GLU A 107 8.41 -55.09 7.84
C GLU A 107 6.94 -54.87 7.43
N LEU A 108 6.56 -53.64 7.09
CA LEU A 108 5.19 -53.30 6.69
C LEU A 108 4.80 -53.98 5.35
N GLU A 109 5.73 -54.07 4.39
CA GLU A 109 5.51 -54.80 3.13
C GLU A 109 5.36 -56.32 3.34
N GLN A 110 5.98 -56.88 4.37
CA GLN A 110 5.82 -58.30 4.72
C GLN A 110 4.47 -58.59 5.40
N GLU A 111 3.96 -57.65 6.20
CA GLU A 111 2.63 -57.77 6.83
C GLU A 111 1.49 -57.63 5.81
N LEU A 112 1.61 -56.70 4.86
CA LEU A 112 0.63 -56.47 3.79
C LEU A 112 0.45 -57.65 2.81
N GLN A 113 1.43 -58.56 2.73
CA GLN A 113 1.33 -59.75 1.87
C GLN A 113 0.59 -60.93 2.54
N GLN A 114 0.23 -60.83 3.84
CA GLN A 114 -0.39 -61.93 4.58
C GLN A 114 -1.90 -61.80 4.83
N GLU A 115 -2.55 -60.69 4.50
CA GLU A 115 -3.99 -60.53 4.79
C GLU A 115 -4.90 -60.89 3.60
N GLN A 116 -5.73 -61.93 3.79
CA GLN A 116 -6.89 -62.23 2.94
C GLN A 116 -8.13 -61.44 3.39
N PRO A 117 -9.03 -61.03 2.47
CA PRO A 117 -10.15 -60.18 2.84
C PRO A 117 -11.35 -60.99 3.36
N LEU A 118 -11.71 -60.77 4.62
CA LEU A 118 -13.02 -61.10 5.18
C LEU A 118 -13.96 -59.90 4.99
N GLN A 119 -15.00 -60.12 4.19
CA GLN A 119 -16.14 -59.20 4.08
C GLN A 119 -16.98 -59.27 5.35
N GLN A 120 -17.31 -58.11 5.94
CA GLN A 120 -18.67 -57.70 6.37
C GLN A 120 -18.63 -56.46 7.29
N GLU A 121 -19.44 -55.45 6.94
CA GLU A 121 -20.41 -54.72 7.79
C GLU A 121 -20.50 -53.19 7.55
N GLN A 122 -21.71 -52.81 7.12
CA GLN A 122 -22.57 -51.66 7.46
C GLN A 122 -22.06 -50.19 7.50
N PRO A 123 -22.85 -49.23 6.97
CA PRO A 123 -22.51 -47.80 6.98
C PRO A 123 -23.04 -47.07 8.23
N LEU A 124 -22.13 -46.42 8.95
CA LEU A 124 -22.44 -45.40 9.96
C LEU A 124 -22.80 -44.07 9.29
N GLN A 125 -24.11 -43.85 9.13
CA GLN A 125 -24.67 -42.50 9.07
C GLN A 125 -25.02 -42.03 10.48
N GLN A 126 -24.62 -40.80 10.83
CA GLN A 126 -25.36 -39.80 11.62
C GLN A 126 -24.44 -39.04 12.60
N LEU A 127 -24.02 -37.85 12.16
CA LEU A 127 -23.77 -36.70 13.03
C LEU A 127 -23.94 -35.41 12.22
N GLN A 128 -25.11 -35.24 11.62
CA GLN A 128 -25.56 -33.94 11.13
C GLN A 128 -26.31 -33.25 12.27
N ARG A 129 -25.67 -32.23 12.86
CA ARG A 129 -26.35 -31.32 13.78
C ARG A 129 -27.44 -30.58 13.02
N HIS A 130 -28.65 -30.66 13.53
CA HIS A 130 -29.79 -29.88 13.07
C HIS A 130 -29.45 -28.39 13.01
N HIS A 131 -29.42 -27.83 11.81
CA HIS A 131 -29.76 -26.42 11.57
C HIS A 131 -31.17 -26.39 10.99
N PRO A 132 -32.07 -25.52 11.49
CA PRO A 132 -33.43 -25.44 10.99
C PRO A 132 -33.41 -25.07 9.50
N HIS A 133 -34.27 -25.76 8.73
CA HIS A 133 -34.46 -25.57 7.30
C HIS A 133 -34.89 -24.13 6.98
N GLY A 134 -33.90 -23.27 6.72
CA GLY A 134 -34.08 -22.05 5.94
C GLY A 134 -34.03 -22.42 4.46
N VAL A 135 -35.00 -21.94 3.70
CA VAL A 135 -35.03 -21.99 2.23
C VAL A 135 -33.66 -21.57 1.69
N LYS A 136 -32.97 -22.46 0.95
CA LYS A 136 -31.70 -22.13 0.28
C LYS A 136 -32.00 -21.13 -0.85
N THR A 137 -32.02 -19.85 -0.52
CA THR A 137 -32.00 -18.78 -1.53
C THR A 137 -30.71 -18.94 -2.35
N PRO A 138 -30.76 -18.95 -3.69
CA PRO A 138 -29.56 -19.03 -4.51
C PRO A 138 -28.63 -17.87 -4.16
N ARG A 139 -27.37 -18.17 -3.78
CA ARG A 139 -26.37 -17.14 -3.55
C ARG A 139 -26.07 -16.47 -4.89
N LEU A 140 -26.25 -15.16 -4.97
CA LEU A 140 -25.84 -14.37 -6.13
C LEU A 140 -24.32 -14.52 -6.32
N PRO A 141 -23.84 -14.73 -7.56
CA PRO A 141 -22.40 -14.81 -7.80
C PRO A 141 -21.72 -13.48 -7.43
N PRO A 142 -20.46 -13.52 -6.97
CA PRO A 142 -19.66 -12.31 -6.77
C PRO A 142 -19.57 -11.49 -8.06
N VAL A 143 -19.52 -10.18 -7.92
CA VAL A 143 -19.18 -9.28 -9.02
C VAL A 143 -17.67 -9.17 -9.13
N TYR A 144 -17.15 -9.23 -10.36
CA TYR A 144 -15.77 -8.91 -10.67
C TYR A 144 -15.75 -7.72 -11.63
N ILE A 145 -15.15 -6.62 -11.19
CA ILE A 145 -15.05 -5.40 -12.01
C ILE A 145 -13.90 -5.57 -12.99
N TYR A 146 -14.24 -5.56 -14.28
CA TYR A 146 -13.26 -5.73 -15.34
C TYR A 146 -13.81 -5.29 -16.68
N SER A 147 -12.92 -4.68 -17.47
CA SER A 147 -12.96 -4.70 -18.93
C SER A 147 -11.54 -4.61 -19.46
N PRO A 148 -11.28 -5.00 -20.73
CA PRO A 148 -9.95 -4.85 -21.32
C PRO A 148 -9.44 -3.41 -21.24
N GLU A 149 -10.32 -2.42 -21.48
CA GLU A 149 -9.95 -1.01 -21.43
C GLU A 149 -9.60 -0.54 -20.02
N TYR A 150 -10.28 -1.07 -18.99
CA TYR A 150 -9.95 -0.78 -17.60
C TYR A 150 -8.57 -1.31 -17.23
N VAL A 151 -8.26 -2.56 -17.60
CA VAL A 151 -6.94 -3.14 -17.34
C VAL A 151 -5.84 -2.38 -18.07
N THR A 152 -6.05 -2.01 -19.34
CA THR A 152 -5.11 -1.16 -20.07
C THR A 152 -4.88 0.18 -19.38
N ALA A 153 -5.93 0.83 -18.86
CA ALA A 153 -5.80 2.06 -18.10
C ALA A 153 -5.03 1.84 -16.79
N CYS A 154 -5.27 0.73 -16.07
CA CYS A 154 -4.54 0.44 -14.83
C CYS A 154 -3.05 0.14 -15.05
N ASP A 155 -2.70 -0.42 -16.20
CA ASP A 155 -1.31 -0.77 -16.54
C ASP A 155 -0.55 0.38 -17.25
N SER A 156 -1.20 1.52 -17.50
CA SER A 156 -0.56 2.65 -18.18
C SER A 156 0.38 3.45 -17.29
N LEU A 157 0.31 3.30 -15.96
CA LEU A 157 1.22 3.96 -15.02
C LEU A 157 2.51 3.16 -14.78
N SER A 158 3.64 3.87 -14.79
CA SER A 158 4.99 3.30 -14.87
C SER A 158 5.51 2.61 -13.60
N LYS A 159 4.95 2.91 -12.42
CA LYS A 159 5.49 2.43 -11.13
C LYS A 159 5.07 1.01 -10.75
N VAL A 160 3.91 0.54 -11.25
CA VAL A 160 3.45 -0.84 -11.02
C VAL A 160 2.95 -1.44 -12.35
N PRO A 161 3.81 -1.54 -13.36
CA PRO A 161 3.39 -1.82 -14.73
C PRO A 161 2.87 -3.25 -14.84
N LYS A 162 1.82 -3.45 -15.66
CA LYS A 162 1.26 -4.77 -16.05
C LYS A 162 0.69 -5.63 -14.91
N ARG A 163 0.62 -5.13 -13.68
CA ARG A 163 0.09 -5.89 -12.54
C ARG A 163 -1.39 -6.22 -12.73
N ALA A 164 -2.19 -5.30 -13.28
CA ALA A 164 -3.61 -5.53 -13.49
C ALA A 164 -3.83 -6.62 -14.56
N SER A 165 -3.08 -6.58 -15.67
CA SER A 165 -3.12 -7.64 -16.69
C SER A 165 -2.68 -8.98 -16.12
N MET A 166 -1.59 -9.03 -15.35
CA MET A 166 -1.08 -10.29 -14.78
C MET A 166 -2.09 -10.94 -13.84
N VAL A 167 -2.68 -10.17 -12.92
CA VAL A 167 -3.73 -10.63 -12.00
C VAL A 167 -4.94 -11.14 -12.78
N HIS A 168 -5.43 -10.36 -13.75
CA HIS A 168 -6.59 -10.75 -14.54
C HIS A 168 -6.33 -12.04 -15.33
N SER A 169 -5.18 -12.11 -16.01
CA SER A 169 -4.76 -13.25 -16.83
C SER A 169 -4.68 -14.53 -15.99
N LEU A 170 -4.13 -14.48 -14.78
CA LEU A 170 -4.06 -15.64 -13.90
C LEU A 170 -5.45 -16.07 -13.39
N ILE A 171 -6.31 -15.13 -12.99
CA ILE A 171 -7.71 -15.42 -12.61
C ILE A 171 -8.49 -16.07 -13.75
N GLU A 172 -8.28 -15.60 -14.98
CA GLU A 172 -8.85 -16.19 -16.20
C GLU A 172 -8.32 -17.59 -16.46
N ALA A 173 -7.01 -17.82 -16.31
CA ALA A 173 -6.35 -19.10 -16.53
C ALA A 173 -6.88 -20.21 -15.61
N TYR A 174 -7.18 -19.87 -14.34
CA TYR A 174 -7.88 -20.76 -13.40
C TYR A 174 -9.40 -20.91 -13.67
N ALA A 175 -9.92 -20.32 -14.75
CA ALA A 175 -11.32 -20.34 -15.15
C ALA A 175 -12.31 -19.75 -14.12
N LEU A 176 -11.84 -18.88 -13.22
CA LEU A 176 -12.65 -18.34 -12.12
C LEU A 176 -13.70 -17.34 -12.61
N LEU A 177 -13.45 -16.66 -13.73
CA LEU A 177 -14.40 -15.72 -14.34
C LEU A 177 -15.77 -16.36 -14.62
N LYS A 178 -15.81 -17.66 -14.91
CA LYS A 178 -17.05 -18.42 -15.17
C LYS A 178 -17.97 -18.52 -13.94
N LEU A 179 -17.43 -18.27 -12.75
CA LEU A 179 -18.14 -18.35 -11.48
C LEU A 179 -18.53 -16.97 -10.92
N MET A 180 -18.17 -15.90 -11.64
CA MET A 180 -18.44 -14.52 -11.25
C MET A 180 -19.28 -13.81 -12.30
N ARG A 181 -19.91 -12.71 -11.89
CA ARG A 181 -20.55 -11.78 -12.81
C ARG A 181 -19.56 -10.66 -13.15
N VAL A 182 -18.98 -10.72 -14.34
CA VAL A 182 -18.10 -9.67 -14.84
C VAL A 182 -18.91 -8.41 -15.13
N VAL A 183 -18.47 -7.27 -14.61
CA VAL A 183 -19.11 -5.97 -14.81
C VAL A 183 -18.08 -4.97 -15.31
N LYS A 184 -18.35 -4.37 -16.48
CA LYS A 184 -17.54 -3.28 -17.02
C LYS A 184 -17.65 -2.05 -16.10
N PRO A 185 -16.53 -1.50 -15.62
CA PRO A 185 -16.55 -0.28 -14.82
C PRO A 185 -16.97 0.92 -15.67
N LYS A 186 -17.57 1.90 -15.00
CA LYS A 186 -17.67 3.27 -15.53
C LYS A 186 -16.43 4.04 -15.07
N VAL A 187 -15.97 4.98 -15.87
CA VAL A 187 -14.99 5.98 -15.44
C VAL A 187 -15.68 6.96 -14.47
N ALA A 188 -15.01 7.32 -13.38
CA ALA A 188 -15.56 8.30 -12.44
C ALA A 188 -15.63 9.67 -13.10
N SER A 189 -16.77 10.34 -12.92
CA SER A 189 -16.89 11.75 -13.28
C SER A 189 -16.13 12.63 -12.29
N MET A 190 -15.76 13.85 -12.72
CA MET A 190 -15.20 14.88 -11.84
C MET A 190 -16.07 15.11 -10.59
N GLU A 191 -17.40 15.16 -10.77
CA GLU A 191 -18.37 15.30 -9.66
C GLU A 191 -18.27 14.14 -8.67
N GLU A 192 -18.12 12.91 -9.14
CA GLU A 192 -17.99 11.74 -8.27
C GLU A 192 -16.67 11.75 -7.49
N MET A 193 -15.56 12.14 -8.13
CA MET A 193 -14.25 12.25 -7.47
C MET A 193 -14.25 13.39 -6.44
N ALA A 194 -14.91 14.51 -6.75
CA ALA A 194 -15.06 15.68 -5.88
C ALA A 194 -15.97 15.44 -4.66
N THR A 195 -16.59 14.26 -4.53
CA THR A 195 -17.27 13.88 -3.28
C THR A 195 -16.33 13.74 -2.09
N PHE A 196 -15.04 13.50 -2.36
CA PHE A 196 -13.98 13.51 -1.36
C PHE A 196 -12.92 14.55 -1.68
N HIS A 197 -12.33 14.48 -2.87
CA HIS A 197 -11.21 15.33 -3.24
C HIS A 197 -11.60 16.78 -3.49
N THR A 198 -10.67 17.71 -3.34
CA THR A 198 -10.93 19.13 -3.65
C THR A 198 -10.98 19.36 -5.16
N ASP A 199 -11.81 20.30 -5.60
CA ASP A 199 -11.91 20.68 -7.02
C ASP A 199 -10.55 21.15 -7.56
N ALA A 200 -9.79 21.92 -6.76
CA ALA A 200 -8.47 22.43 -7.13
C ALA A 200 -7.47 21.31 -7.38
N TYR A 201 -7.40 20.32 -6.49
CA TYR A 201 -6.53 19.15 -6.64
C TYR A 201 -6.89 18.34 -7.90
N LEU A 202 -8.17 18.05 -8.12
CA LEU A 202 -8.59 17.28 -9.30
C LEU A 202 -8.34 18.02 -10.61
N GLN A 203 -8.55 19.34 -10.64
CA GLN A 203 -8.21 20.18 -11.79
C GLN A 203 -6.71 20.17 -12.07
N HIS A 204 -5.87 20.20 -11.02
CA HIS A 204 -4.43 20.09 -11.15
C HIS A 204 -4.01 18.74 -11.74
N LEU A 205 -4.54 17.64 -11.19
CA LEU A 205 -4.29 16.29 -11.74
C LEU A 205 -4.70 16.17 -13.21
N GLN A 206 -5.86 16.73 -13.57
CA GLN A 206 -6.31 16.74 -14.96
C GLN A 206 -5.34 17.51 -15.86
N LYS A 207 -4.89 18.70 -15.44
CA LYS A 207 -3.94 19.51 -16.19
C LYS A 207 -2.61 18.76 -16.41
N VAL A 208 -2.03 18.20 -15.34
CA VAL A 208 -0.80 17.40 -15.42
C VAL A 208 -0.97 16.19 -16.33
N SER A 209 -2.13 15.55 -16.29
CA SER A 209 -2.45 14.39 -17.12
C SER A 209 -2.53 14.71 -18.62
N GLU A 210 -2.90 15.93 -19.00
CA GLU A 210 -3.05 16.38 -20.39
C GLU A 210 -1.75 16.98 -20.96
N GLU A 211 -1.01 17.73 -20.14
CA GLU A 211 0.14 18.52 -20.59
C GLU A 211 1.49 17.85 -20.31
N GLY A 212 1.54 16.86 -19.41
CA GLY A 212 2.80 16.38 -18.81
C GLY A 212 3.39 17.42 -17.84
N ASP A 213 4.40 17.06 -17.06
CA ASP A 213 5.00 17.99 -16.09
C ASP A 213 6.11 18.86 -16.71
N ASP A 214 5.81 20.15 -16.85
CA ASP A 214 6.79 21.25 -16.94
C ASP A 214 7.05 21.75 -15.50
N ASP A 215 7.85 21.03 -14.68
CA ASP A 215 8.36 21.43 -13.34
C ASP A 215 7.44 22.39 -12.53
N HIS A 216 6.12 22.11 -12.45
CA HIS A 216 5.20 23.12 -11.93
C HIS A 216 5.28 23.16 -10.40
N PRO A 217 5.55 24.31 -9.75
CA PRO A 217 5.75 24.37 -8.30
C PRO A 217 4.59 23.79 -7.48
N GLU A 218 3.36 23.94 -7.98
CA GLU A 218 2.14 23.41 -7.34
C GLU A 218 2.07 21.87 -7.35
N SER A 219 2.75 21.18 -8.28
CA SER A 219 2.79 19.71 -8.31
C SER A 219 3.35 19.13 -7.01
N VAL A 220 4.38 19.77 -6.46
CA VAL A 220 4.98 19.36 -5.17
C VAL A 220 4.01 19.58 -4.01
N GLU A 221 3.26 20.68 -4.00
CA GLU A 221 2.26 20.96 -2.96
C GLU A 221 1.09 19.95 -2.99
N TYR A 222 0.76 19.45 -4.17
CA TYR A 222 -0.24 18.39 -4.35
C TYR A 222 0.33 16.97 -4.23
N GLY A 223 1.57 16.80 -3.77
CA GLY A 223 2.19 15.50 -3.50
C GLY A 223 2.66 14.73 -4.75
N LEU A 224 2.71 15.39 -5.90
CA LEU A 224 3.27 14.82 -7.12
C LEU A 224 4.80 14.96 -7.11
N GLY A 225 5.51 13.87 -7.37
CA GLY A 225 6.96 13.80 -7.24
C GLY A 225 7.49 12.38 -7.43
N TYR A 226 8.50 11.99 -6.65
CA TYR A 226 9.18 10.71 -6.83
C TYR A 226 8.25 9.48 -6.67
N ASP A 227 7.42 9.48 -5.62
CA ASP A 227 6.49 8.39 -5.33
C ASP A 227 5.23 8.48 -6.20
N CYS A 228 4.71 9.67 -6.45
CA CYS A 228 3.55 9.91 -7.33
C CYS A 228 3.99 10.72 -8.55
N PRO A 229 4.63 10.10 -9.57
CA PRO A 229 5.14 10.83 -10.72
C PRO A 229 4.06 11.61 -11.46
N ALA A 230 4.34 12.89 -11.71
CA ALA A 230 3.54 13.74 -12.60
C ALA A 230 3.79 13.29 -14.06
N THR A 231 2.87 12.48 -14.59
CA THR A 231 2.97 11.94 -15.96
C THR A 231 1.66 12.07 -16.70
N GLU A 232 1.73 12.07 -18.03
CA GLU A 232 0.56 12.00 -18.91
C GLU A 232 -0.33 10.79 -18.52
N GLY A 233 -1.65 11.00 -18.51
CA GLY A 233 -2.64 9.94 -18.24
C GLY A 233 -2.91 9.62 -16.76
N ILE A 234 -2.28 10.30 -15.78
CA ILE A 234 -2.55 10.04 -14.34
C ILE A 234 -4.01 10.28 -13.95
N PHE A 235 -4.68 11.28 -14.54
CA PHE A 235 -6.07 11.58 -14.22
C PHE A 235 -7.00 10.50 -14.79
N ASP A 236 -6.75 10.05 -16.01
CA ASP A 236 -7.54 8.98 -16.64
C ASP A 236 -7.40 7.67 -15.87
N TYR A 237 -6.19 7.34 -15.44
CA TYR A 237 -5.92 6.23 -14.53
C TYR A 237 -6.73 6.36 -13.23
N ALA A 238 -6.61 7.51 -12.56
CA ALA A 238 -7.25 7.76 -11.27
C ALA A 238 -8.79 7.68 -11.39
N ALA A 239 -9.34 8.27 -12.44
CA ALA A 239 -10.76 8.25 -12.74
C ALA A 239 -11.27 6.84 -13.10
N ALA A 240 -10.47 6.04 -13.82
CA ALA A 240 -10.81 4.66 -14.14
C ALA A 240 -10.89 3.80 -12.87
N VAL A 241 -9.89 3.90 -11.99
CA VAL A 241 -9.84 3.14 -10.72
C VAL A 241 -10.94 3.59 -9.76
N GLY A 242 -11.10 4.91 -9.56
CA GLY A 242 -12.19 5.46 -8.74
C GLY A 242 -13.56 5.02 -9.25
N GLY A 243 -13.77 5.07 -10.56
CA GLY A 243 -15.01 4.67 -11.20
C GLY A 243 -15.31 3.17 -11.10
N ALA A 244 -14.28 2.33 -11.15
CA ALA A 244 -14.38 0.90 -10.94
C ALA A 244 -14.84 0.57 -9.50
N THR A 245 -14.23 1.18 -8.49
CA THR A 245 -14.62 0.98 -7.09
C THR A 245 -16.03 1.53 -6.82
N ILE A 246 -16.39 2.69 -7.37
CA ILE A 246 -17.76 3.22 -7.32
C ILE A 246 -18.75 2.25 -7.99
N THR A 247 -18.39 1.65 -9.12
CA THR A 247 -19.23 0.68 -9.84
C THR A 247 -19.47 -0.58 -9.01
N ALA A 248 -18.42 -1.08 -8.33
CA ALA A 248 -18.52 -2.21 -7.40
C ALA A 248 -19.45 -1.88 -6.21
N ALA A 249 -19.24 -0.73 -5.55
CA ALA A 249 -20.07 -0.27 -4.46
C ALA A 249 -21.54 -0.07 -4.89
N GLN A 250 -21.79 0.44 -6.09
CA GLN A 250 -23.14 0.55 -6.63
C GLN A 250 -23.80 -0.82 -6.86
N CYS A 251 -23.05 -1.84 -7.30
CA CYS A 251 -23.59 -3.20 -7.43
C CYS A 251 -24.06 -3.77 -6.08
N LEU A 252 -23.33 -3.47 -4.99
CA LEU A 252 -23.70 -3.84 -3.62
C LEU A 252 -24.93 -3.06 -3.14
N ASN A 253 -24.97 -1.74 -3.37
CA ASN A 253 -26.13 -0.92 -3.04
C ASN A 253 -27.40 -1.37 -3.77
N ASP A 254 -27.28 -1.74 -5.04
CA ASP A 254 -28.40 -2.24 -5.85
C ASP A 254 -28.83 -3.67 -5.43
N GLY A 255 -28.11 -4.32 -4.52
CA GLY A 255 -28.37 -5.70 -4.12
C GLY A 255 -28.12 -6.73 -5.22
N LYS A 256 -27.33 -6.38 -6.25
CA LYS A 256 -27.02 -7.27 -7.37
C LYS A 256 -25.97 -8.32 -7.03
N CYS A 257 -25.30 -8.18 -5.91
CA CYS A 257 -24.34 -9.14 -5.34
C CYS A 257 -24.18 -8.88 -3.84
N LYS A 258 -23.61 -9.86 -3.14
CA LYS A 258 -23.12 -9.71 -1.76
C LYS A 258 -21.64 -9.36 -1.70
N ILE A 259 -20.87 -9.74 -2.72
CA ILE A 259 -19.43 -9.48 -2.82
C ILE A 259 -19.16 -8.83 -4.17
N ALA A 260 -18.38 -7.75 -4.20
CA ALA A 260 -17.91 -7.11 -5.42
C ALA A 260 -16.40 -6.86 -5.33
N ILE A 261 -15.65 -7.24 -6.37
CA ILE A 261 -14.18 -7.26 -6.38
C ILE A 261 -13.67 -6.22 -7.39
N ASN A 262 -12.76 -5.36 -6.95
CA ASN A 262 -11.93 -4.51 -7.81
C ASN A 262 -10.46 -4.60 -7.37
N TRP A 263 -9.70 -5.54 -7.94
CA TRP A 263 -8.29 -5.76 -7.56
C TRP A 263 -7.36 -4.60 -7.91
N ALA A 264 -7.70 -3.76 -8.88
CA ALA A 264 -6.87 -2.62 -9.26
C ALA A 264 -7.17 -1.33 -8.45
N GLY A 265 -8.13 -1.39 -7.51
CA GLY A 265 -8.37 -0.34 -6.52
C GLY A 265 -7.70 -0.63 -5.17
N GLY A 266 -8.00 0.19 -4.17
CA GLY A 266 -7.41 0.09 -2.82
C GLY A 266 -6.27 1.07 -2.56
N TRP A 267 -6.21 2.18 -3.31
CA TRP A 267 -5.17 3.21 -3.20
C TRP A 267 -5.44 4.14 -2.02
N HIS A 268 -5.13 3.63 -0.82
CA HIS A 268 -5.57 4.20 0.45
C HIS A 268 -4.81 5.45 0.92
N HIS A 269 -3.64 5.78 0.37
CA HIS A 269 -2.80 6.85 0.90
C HIS A 269 -3.21 8.25 0.42
N ALA A 270 -3.95 8.36 -0.69
CA ALA A 270 -4.34 9.64 -1.27
C ALA A 270 -5.17 10.45 -0.25
N LYS A 271 -4.76 11.69 0.00
CA LYS A 271 -5.45 12.62 0.89
C LYS A 271 -6.52 13.38 0.11
N LYS A 272 -7.21 14.29 0.79
CA LYS A 272 -8.27 15.10 0.18
C LYS A 272 -7.74 15.95 -0.98
N ASP A 273 -6.54 16.49 -0.84
CA ASP A 273 -5.91 17.46 -1.71
C ASP A 273 -4.43 17.11 -1.99
N GLU A 274 -4.02 15.86 -1.80
CA GLU A 274 -2.61 15.47 -1.94
C GLU A 274 -2.50 14.01 -2.40
N ALA A 275 -1.65 13.76 -3.39
CA ALA A 275 -1.21 12.42 -3.78
C ALA A 275 -0.15 11.91 -2.80
N SER A 276 -0.14 10.61 -2.51
CA SER A 276 0.87 10.02 -1.60
C SER A 276 1.04 8.54 -1.88
N GLY A 277 2.26 8.02 -1.82
CA GLY A 277 2.55 6.58 -1.91
C GLY A 277 1.85 5.88 -3.07
N PHE A 278 2.09 6.34 -4.31
CA PHE A 278 1.46 5.87 -5.55
C PHE A 278 -0.06 6.15 -5.69
N CYS A 279 -0.71 6.72 -4.67
CA CYS A 279 -2.14 6.96 -4.66
C CYS A 279 -2.44 8.40 -5.10
N TYR A 280 -2.98 8.56 -6.32
CA TYR A 280 -3.46 9.86 -6.83
C TYR A 280 -4.91 10.15 -6.45
N LEU A 281 -5.71 9.10 -6.18
CA LEU A 281 -7.11 9.22 -5.82
C LEU A 281 -7.47 8.11 -4.83
N ASN A 282 -8.25 8.45 -3.81
CA ASN A 282 -8.64 7.52 -2.76
C ASN A 282 -9.94 6.79 -3.13
N ASP A 283 -9.81 5.73 -3.93
CA ASP A 283 -10.97 4.99 -4.42
C ASP A 283 -11.68 4.23 -3.29
N ALA A 284 -10.96 3.83 -2.23
CA ALA A 284 -11.53 3.23 -1.03
C ALA A 284 -12.52 4.19 -0.34
N VAL A 285 -12.15 5.46 -0.14
CA VAL A 285 -13.05 6.48 0.41
C VAL A 285 -14.25 6.70 -0.50
N LEU A 286 -14.06 6.81 -1.82
CA LEU A 286 -15.19 6.94 -2.75
C LEU A 286 -16.13 5.74 -2.72
N GLY A 287 -15.60 4.52 -2.58
CA GLY A 287 -16.35 3.29 -2.39
C GLY A 287 -17.18 3.32 -1.11
N ILE A 288 -16.58 3.74 0.01
CA ILE A 288 -17.27 3.90 1.30
C ILE A 288 -18.38 4.95 1.19
N LEU A 289 -18.10 6.14 0.64
CA LEU A 289 -19.09 7.21 0.45
C LEU A 289 -20.25 6.74 -0.44
N ARG A 290 -19.97 5.92 -1.46
CA ARG A 290 -21.00 5.30 -2.28
C ARG A 290 -21.84 4.32 -1.46
N LEU A 291 -21.24 3.43 -0.67
CA LEU A 291 -21.97 2.49 0.21
C LEU A 291 -22.80 3.21 1.28
N ARG A 292 -22.30 4.32 1.82
CA ARG A 292 -23.00 5.16 2.83
C ARG A 292 -24.31 5.78 2.33
N ARG A 293 -24.59 5.74 1.02
CA ARG A 293 -25.92 6.08 0.47
C ARG A 293 -27.02 5.09 0.85
N LYS A 294 -26.66 3.87 1.28
CA LYS A 294 -27.60 2.81 1.67
C LYS A 294 -27.34 2.23 3.06
N PHE A 295 -26.08 2.08 3.45
CA PHE A 295 -25.69 1.43 4.69
C PHE A 295 -25.26 2.47 5.72
N ASP A 296 -25.80 2.42 6.93
CA ASP A 296 -25.55 3.42 7.97
C ASP A 296 -24.15 3.29 8.59
N ARG A 297 -23.69 2.04 8.73
CA ARG A 297 -22.38 1.71 9.28
C ARG A 297 -21.62 0.85 8.27
N VAL A 298 -20.54 1.42 7.73
CA VAL A 298 -19.63 0.74 6.81
C VAL A 298 -18.32 0.53 7.57
N LEU A 299 -17.90 -0.72 7.73
CA LEU A 299 -16.59 -1.05 8.32
C LEU A 299 -15.55 -1.08 7.20
N TYR A 300 -14.44 -0.37 7.38
CA TYR A 300 -13.25 -0.48 6.55
C TYR A 300 -12.24 -1.37 7.28
N VAL A 301 -11.78 -2.43 6.63
CA VAL A 301 -10.70 -3.30 7.12
C VAL A 301 -9.55 -3.20 6.14
N ASP A 302 -8.40 -2.75 6.63
CA ASP A 302 -7.19 -2.59 5.85
C ASP A 302 -6.17 -3.65 6.28
N LEU A 303 -5.77 -4.51 5.35
CA LEU A 303 -4.78 -5.57 5.59
C LEU A 303 -3.49 -5.33 4.79
N ASP A 304 -3.32 -4.16 4.18
CA ASP A 304 -2.06 -3.72 3.58
C ASP A 304 -0.93 -3.68 4.63
N LEU A 305 0.32 -3.76 4.17
CA LEU A 305 1.47 -3.57 5.04
C LEU A 305 1.49 -2.14 5.61
N HIS A 306 1.15 -1.16 4.77
CA HIS A 306 1.23 0.25 5.11
C HIS A 306 -0.02 0.72 5.82
N HIS A 307 0.15 1.65 6.74
CA HIS A 307 -0.98 2.29 7.39
C HIS A 307 -1.74 3.20 6.41
N GLY A 308 -3.07 3.09 6.38
CA GLY A 308 -3.94 3.84 5.46
C GLY A 308 -3.72 5.36 5.47
N ASP A 309 -3.51 5.97 6.63
CA ASP A 309 -3.08 7.37 6.82
C ASP A 309 -3.03 7.78 8.31
N GLY A 310 -2.09 8.64 8.73
CA GLY A 310 -1.92 9.01 10.16
C GLY A 310 -0.72 8.29 10.81
N THR A 311 -0.64 8.21 12.14
CA THR A 311 0.57 7.68 12.81
C THR A 311 0.64 6.15 12.84
N GLY A 312 -0.50 5.46 12.70
CA GLY A 312 -0.60 3.99 12.80
C GLY A 312 -0.40 3.44 14.21
N ASP A 313 -0.23 4.31 15.22
CA ASP A 313 -0.06 3.90 16.60
C ASP A 313 -1.39 3.45 17.21
N VAL A 314 -1.33 2.52 18.17
CA VAL A 314 -2.53 2.01 18.88
C VAL A 314 -3.31 3.12 19.62
N SER A 315 -2.65 4.24 19.94
CA SER A 315 -3.25 5.41 20.58
C SER A 315 -3.94 6.37 19.62
N ASP A 316 -3.71 6.23 18.31
CA ASP A 316 -4.46 6.97 17.29
C ASP A 316 -5.84 6.31 17.11
N ILE A 317 -6.82 6.90 17.79
CA ILE A 317 -8.19 6.39 17.90
C ILE A 317 -9.21 7.28 17.18
N GLY A 318 -8.74 8.19 16.32
CA GLY A 318 -9.60 9.18 15.67
C GLY A 318 -10.01 10.34 16.58
N LEU A 319 -10.67 11.34 15.99
CA LEU A 319 -10.96 12.63 16.63
C LEU A 319 -12.44 13.00 16.59
N GLY A 320 -12.86 13.87 17.51
CA GLY A 320 -14.23 14.38 17.55
C GLY A 320 -15.27 13.28 17.64
N LYS A 321 -16.24 13.27 16.72
CA LYS A 321 -17.27 12.21 16.63
C LYS A 321 -16.71 10.86 16.18
N GLY A 322 -15.54 10.83 15.54
CA GLY A 322 -14.85 9.62 15.12
C GLY A 322 -13.92 9.04 16.19
N ARG A 323 -13.83 9.65 17.38
CA ARG A 323 -13.02 9.12 18.47
C ARG A 323 -13.53 7.72 18.87
N TYR A 324 -12.61 6.77 18.98
CA TYR A 324 -12.82 5.32 19.16
C TYR A 324 -13.33 4.55 17.92
N TYR A 325 -13.56 5.24 16.80
CA TYR A 325 -13.98 4.61 15.54
C TYR A 325 -12.82 4.38 14.56
N SER A 326 -11.60 4.78 14.92
CA SER A 326 -10.36 4.33 14.28
C SER A 326 -9.67 3.31 15.18
N VAL A 327 -9.28 2.16 14.61
CA VAL A 327 -8.61 1.07 15.32
C VAL A 327 -7.34 0.73 14.57
N ASN A 328 -6.20 0.95 15.22
CA ASN A 328 -4.89 0.66 14.66
C ASN A 328 -4.22 -0.51 15.38
N VAL A 329 -3.60 -1.39 14.61
CA VAL A 329 -2.95 -2.62 15.10
C VAL A 329 -1.48 -2.61 14.66
N PRO A 330 -0.59 -1.92 15.38
CA PRO A 330 0.82 -1.85 15.00
C PRO A 330 1.47 -3.23 15.13
N ILE A 331 2.03 -3.73 14.03
CA ILE A 331 2.64 -5.05 13.91
C ILE A 331 4.08 -4.86 13.40
N GLN A 332 5.00 -5.68 13.90
CA GLN A 332 6.43 -5.64 13.58
C GLN A 332 6.79 -6.64 12.47
N ASP A 333 8.01 -6.50 11.93
CA ASP A 333 8.53 -7.36 10.87
C ASP A 333 8.43 -8.86 11.18
N GLY A 334 8.36 -9.65 10.12
CA GLY A 334 8.47 -11.10 10.16
C GLY A 334 7.23 -11.81 10.70
N ILE A 335 6.11 -11.12 10.92
CA ILE A 335 4.85 -11.78 11.27
C ILE A 335 4.46 -12.81 10.20
N GLN A 336 3.96 -13.96 10.65
CA GLN A 336 3.51 -15.06 9.80
C GLN A 336 2.01 -15.33 9.98
N ASP A 337 1.47 -16.15 9.08
CA ASP A 337 0.04 -16.44 8.91
C ASP A 337 -0.73 -16.69 10.21
N GLU A 338 -0.23 -17.58 11.07
CA GLU A 338 -0.97 -18.04 12.25
C GLU A 338 -1.10 -16.92 13.29
N LYS A 339 -0.01 -16.19 13.56
CA LYS A 339 -0.03 -15.07 14.52
C LYS A 339 -0.85 -13.90 13.97
N TYR A 340 -0.69 -13.57 12.69
CA TYR A 340 -1.45 -12.50 12.04
C TYR A 340 -2.96 -12.79 12.09
N TYR A 341 -3.36 -14.01 11.73
CA TYR A 341 -4.78 -14.42 11.78
C TYR A 341 -5.34 -14.36 13.21
N GLN A 342 -4.59 -14.83 14.21
CA GLN A 342 -5.04 -14.77 15.61
C GLN A 342 -5.28 -13.32 16.09
N ILE A 343 -4.39 -12.39 15.72
CA ILE A 343 -4.55 -10.97 16.01
C ILE A 343 -5.77 -10.41 15.28
N CYS A 344 -5.85 -10.65 13.97
CA CYS A 344 -6.92 -10.17 13.10
C CYS A 344 -8.29 -10.66 13.57
N GLU A 345 -8.46 -11.96 13.81
CA GLU A 345 -9.68 -12.55 14.35
C GLU A 345 -10.04 -11.94 15.71
N SER A 346 -9.07 -11.77 16.61
CA SER A 346 -9.33 -11.22 17.93
C SER A 346 -9.85 -9.77 17.88
N VAL A 347 -9.26 -8.94 17.03
CA VAL A 347 -9.68 -7.54 16.85
C VAL A 347 -11.02 -7.46 16.13
N LEU A 348 -11.15 -8.13 14.98
CA LEU A 348 -12.36 -8.07 14.16
C LEU A 348 -13.59 -8.61 14.88
N LYS A 349 -13.42 -9.60 15.76
CA LYS A 349 -14.50 -10.09 16.62
C LYS A 349 -15.08 -8.99 17.50
N GLU A 350 -14.21 -8.24 18.17
CA GLU A 350 -14.61 -7.15 19.09
C GLU A 350 -15.17 -5.96 18.31
N VAL A 351 -14.56 -5.62 17.17
CA VAL A 351 -15.05 -4.56 16.27
C VAL A 351 -16.44 -4.91 15.75
N TYR A 352 -16.68 -6.13 15.29
CA TYR A 352 -18.00 -6.55 14.79
C TYR A 352 -19.08 -6.43 15.87
N ILE A 353 -18.77 -6.86 17.11
CA ILE A 353 -19.70 -6.77 18.24
C ILE A 353 -20.00 -5.32 18.61
N ALA A 354 -18.97 -4.46 18.68
CA ALA A 354 -19.11 -3.09 19.14
C ALA A 354 -19.71 -2.16 18.06
N PHE A 355 -19.23 -2.27 16.82
CA PHE A 355 -19.63 -1.38 15.72
C PHE A 355 -20.85 -1.87 14.94
N ASN A 356 -21.12 -3.19 14.93
CA ASN A 356 -22.25 -3.82 14.25
C ASN A 356 -22.45 -3.31 12.80
N PRO A 357 -21.48 -3.54 11.89
CA PRO A 357 -21.51 -3.00 10.54
C PRO A 357 -22.63 -3.59 9.68
N GLU A 358 -23.04 -2.84 8.66
CA GLU A 358 -24.07 -3.25 7.67
C GLU A 358 -23.46 -3.58 6.30
N ALA A 359 -22.29 -3.00 6.01
CA ALA A 359 -21.44 -3.32 4.87
C ALA A 359 -19.96 -3.25 5.29
N VAL A 360 -19.10 -3.91 4.52
CA VAL A 360 -17.66 -3.96 4.75
C VAL A 360 -16.94 -3.58 3.46
N VAL A 361 -15.88 -2.79 3.59
CA VAL A 361 -14.86 -2.62 2.56
C VAL A 361 -13.59 -3.27 3.09
N VAL A 362 -13.01 -4.19 2.33
CA VAL A 362 -11.78 -4.90 2.71
C VAL A 362 -10.71 -4.56 1.67
N GLN A 363 -9.66 -3.89 2.10
CA GLN A 363 -8.44 -3.68 1.34
C GLN A 363 -7.50 -4.86 1.65
N LEU A 364 -6.93 -5.45 0.60
CA LEU A 364 -6.14 -6.67 0.67
C LEU A 364 -4.78 -6.47 -0.03
N GLY A 365 -4.06 -5.43 0.37
CA GLY A 365 -2.69 -5.17 -0.06
C GLY A 365 -1.81 -6.42 0.03
N ALA A 366 -1.14 -6.73 -1.08
CA ALA A 366 -0.31 -7.91 -1.22
C ALA A 366 1.17 -7.65 -0.88
N ASP A 367 1.51 -6.45 -0.41
CA ASP A 367 2.87 -6.12 0.06
C ASP A 367 3.19 -6.68 1.45
N THR A 368 2.22 -7.32 2.10
CA THR A 368 2.46 -8.16 3.28
C THR A 368 3.10 -9.52 2.95
N MET A 369 3.07 -9.93 1.68
CA MET A 369 3.51 -11.26 1.24
C MET A 369 5.02 -11.45 1.41
N ALA A 370 5.43 -12.65 1.78
CA ALA A 370 6.83 -13.06 1.72
C ALA A 370 7.40 -12.85 0.30
N GLY A 371 8.62 -12.31 0.23
CA GLY A 371 9.28 -11.98 -1.04
C GLY A 371 8.82 -10.68 -1.70
N ASP A 372 7.97 -9.89 -1.04
CA ASP A 372 7.71 -8.51 -1.48
C ASP A 372 8.94 -7.60 -1.25
N PRO A 373 9.29 -6.70 -2.19
CA PRO A 373 10.37 -5.73 -2.05
C PRO A 373 10.31 -4.85 -0.80
N MET A 374 9.14 -4.65 -0.19
CA MET A 374 9.01 -3.93 1.08
C MET A 374 9.68 -4.64 2.25
N CYS A 375 9.90 -5.96 2.12
CA CYS A 375 10.82 -6.71 2.96
C CYS A 375 10.50 -6.63 4.47
N SER A 376 9.21 -6.50 4.85
CA SER A 376 8.79 -6.40 6.26
C SER A 376 8.09 -7.67 6.77
N PHE A 377 6.85 -7.95 6.36
CA PHE A 377 6.10 -9.13 6.80
C PHE A 377 6.55 -10.41 6.09
N ASN A 378 6.08 -11.57 6.59
CA ASN A 378 6.42 -12.90 6.09
C ASN A 378 5.16 -13.75 5.87
N MET A 379 4.12 -13.13 5.30
CA MET A 379 2.80 -13.73 5.12
C MET A 379 2.71 -14.56 3.84
N THR A 380 1.75 -15.46 3.80
CA THR A 380 1.31 -16.14 2.57
C THR A 380 -0.14 -15.77 2.24
N PRO A 381 -0.62 -16.06 1.01
CA PRO A 381 -2.03 -15.86 0.65
C PRO A 381 -2.99 -16.63 1.57
N VAL A 382 -2.55 -17.73 2.18
CA VAL A 382 -3.36 -18.54 3.10
C VAL A 382 -3.70 -17.76 4.36
N GLY A 383 -2.74 -17.04 4.96
CA GLY A 383 -2.96 -16.22 6.16
C GLY A 383 -3.99 -15.11 5.91
N ILE A 384 -3.83 -14.37 4.81
CA ILE A 384 -4.81 -13.34 4.40
C ILE A 384 -6.15 -13.97 4.02
N GLY A 385 -6.14 -15.14 3.40
CA GLY A 385 -7.34 -15.92 3.06
C GLY A 385 -8.15 -16.32 4.30
N LYS A 386 -7.48 -16.68 5.41
CA LYS A 386 -8.17 -16.93 6.70
C LYS A 386 -8.88 -15.66 7.19
N CYS A 387 -8.21 -14.51 7.15
CA CYS A 387 -8.79 -13.21 7.55
C CYS A 387 -10.00 -12.85 6.69
N LEU A 388 -9.86 -12.96 5.36
CA LEU A 388 -10.94 -12.71 4.42
C LEU A 388 -12.13 -13.65 4.66
N ASN A 389 -11.88 -14.96 4.81
CA ASN A 389 -12.94 -15.93 5.07
C ASN A 389 -13.68 -15.63 6.38
N TYR A 390 -13.00 -15.18 7.43
CA TYR A 390 -13.63 -14.74 8.68
C TYR A 390 -14.62 -13.58 8.45
N ILE A 391 -14.20 -12.55 7.71
CA ILE A 391 -15.07 -11.41 7.36
C ILE A 391 -16.28 -11.86 6.53
N LEU A 392 -16.07 -12.75 5.54
CA LEU A 392 -17.13 -13.22 4.64
C LEU A 392 -18.20 -14.06 5.36
N GLN A 393 -17.87 -14.67 6.51
CA GLN A 393 -18.85 -15.40 7.33
C GLN A 393 -19.98 -14.51 7.88
N TRP A 394 -19.74 -13.20 8.03
CA TRP A 394 -20.76 -12.24 8.44
C TRP A 394 -21.86 -12.04 7.39
N GLN A 395 -21.63 -12.45 6.14
CA GLN A 395 -22.60 -12.37 5.03
C GLN A 395 -23.14 -10.94 4.80
N LEU A 396 -22.33 -9.93 5.08
CA LEU A 396 -22.61 -8.52 4.78
C LEU A 396 -22.36 -8.21 3.29
N ALA A 397 -22.76 -7.01 2.87
CA ALA A 397 -22.33 -6.49 1.58
C ALA A 397 -20.83 -6.14 1.66
N THR A 398 -19.99 -6.83 0.89
CA THR A 398 -18.53 -6.72 0.99
C THR A 398 -17.92 -6.23 -0.32
N LEU A 399 -17.27 -5.08 -0.28
CA LEU A 399 -16.43 -4.57 -1.34
C LEU A 399 -14.99 -5.04 -1.09
N ILE A 400 -14.39 -5.71 -2.06
CA ILE A 400 -13.02 -6.21 -2.01
C ILE A 400 -12.15 -5.36 -2.93
N LEU A 401 -11.06 -4.82 -2.37
CA LEU A 401 -10.07 -4.02 -3.07
C LEU A 401 -8.70 -4.69 -3.02
N GLY A 402 -7.81 -4.29 -3.92
CA GLY A 402 -6.39 -4.66 -3.88
C GLY A 402 -5.63 -3.78 -2.90
N GLY A 403 -4.59 -3.10 -3.39
CA GLY A 403 -3.68 -2.28 -2.59
C GLY A 403 -2.24 -2.28 -3.10
N GLY A 404 -1.29 -2.16 -2.16
CA GLY A 404 0.12 -2.43 -2.38
C GLY A 404 0.40 -3.87 -2.83
N GLY A 405 1.64 -4.14 -3.25
CA GLY A 405 2.06 -5.43 -3.78
C GLY A 405 3.00 -5.23 -4.96
N TYR A 406 4.29 -5.37 -4.70
CA TYR A 406 5.37 -4.93 -5.57
C TYR A 406 6.21 -6.09 -6.10
N ASN A 407 6.08 -7.28 -5.52
CA ASN A 407 6.33 -8.53 -6.26
C ASN A 407 5.09 -8.88 -7.09
N LEU A 408 5.16 -8.63 -8.41
CA LEU A 408 3.99 -8.72 -9.30
C LEU A 408 3.41 -10.14 -9.38
N ALA A 409 4.27 -11.15 -9.54
CA ALA A 409 3.86 -12.55 -9.61
C ALA A 409 3.22 -13.00 -8.29
N ASN A 410 3.80 -12.63 -7.15
CA ASN A 410 3.22 -12.95 -5.83
C ASN A 410 1.90 -12.20 -5.57
N THR A 411 1.77 -10.97 -6.07
CA THR A 411 0.50 -10.24 -6.01
C THR A 411 -0.58 -10.95 -6.83
N ALA A 412 -0.24 -11.40 -8.05
CA ALA A 412 -1.14 -12.18 -8.88
C ALA A 412 -1.53 -13.52 -8.24
N ARG A 413 -0.56 -14.26 -7.65
CA ARG A 413 -0.81 -15.47 -6.85
C ARG A 413 -1.80 -15.18 -5.72
N CYS A 414 -1.52 -14.15 -4.93
CA CYS A 414 -2.31 -13.77 -3.76
C CYS A 414 -3.76 -13.46 -4.15
N TRP A 415 -3.98 -12.50 -5.05
CA TRP A 415 -5.35 -12.08 -5.42
C TRP A 415 -6.12 -13.16 -6.20
N THR A 416 -5.42 -14.03 -6.95
CA THR A 416 -6.06 -15.21 -7.57
C THR A 416 -6.49 -16.22 -6.52
N TYR A 417 -5.62 -16.55 -5.56
CA TYR A 417 -5.94 -17.42 -4.43
C TYR A 417 -7.14 -16.88 -3.63
N LEU A 418 -7.13 -15.58 -3.29
CA LEU A 418 -8.22 -14.93 -2.55
C LEU A 418 -9.53 -14.91 -3.36
N THR A 419 -9.46 -14.79 -4.68
CA THR A 419 -10.62 -14.98 -5.56
C THR A 419 -11.17 -16.41 -5.45
N GLY A 420 -10.29 -17.42 -5.38
CA GLY A 420 -10.65 -18.81 -5.04
C GLY A 420 -11.37 -18.93 -3.70
N VAL A 421 -10.84 -18.28 -2.65
CA VAL A 421 -11.46 -18.24 -1.30
C VAL A 421 -12.88 -17.65 -1.36
N ILE A 422 -13.05 -16.50 -2.03
CA ILE A 422 -14.36 -15.85 -2.21
C ILE A 422 -15.37 -16.79 -2.90
N LEU A 423 -14.89 -17.58 -3.86
CA LEU A 423 -15.70 -18.54 -4.62
C LEU A 423 -15.90 -19.89 -3.90
N GLY A 424 -15.25 -20.10 -2.75
CA GLY A 424 -15.24 -21.39 -2.06
C GLY A 424 -14.58 -22.50 -2.88
N ARG A 425 -13.50 -22.17 -3.60
CA ARG A 425 -12.75 -23.08 -4.47
C ARG A 425 -11.31 -23.23 -3.97
N THR A 426 -10.88 -24.47 -3.84
CA THR A 426 -9.46 -24.82 -3.78
C THR A 426 -8.93 -24.83 -5.20
N LEU A 427 -7.85 -24.09 -5.45
CA LEU A 427 -7.21 -24.00 -6.75
C LEU A 427 -6.09 -25.04 -6.87
N SER A 428 -5.71 -25.40 -8.10
CA SER A 428 -4.52 -26.22 -8.34
C SER A 428 -3.28 -25.46 -7.89
N SER A 429 -2.32 -26.17 -7.29
CA SER A 429 -0.99 -25.63 -7.00
C SER A 429 -0.28 -25.26 -8.31
N GLU A 430 -0.33 -26.12 -9.33
CA GLU A 430 0.21 -25.83 -10.66
C GLU A 430 -0.49 -24.62 -11.28
N ILE A 431 0.32 -23.62 -11.67
CA ILE A 431 -0.15 -22.45 -12.41
C ILE A 431 -0.50 -22.87 -13.85
N PRO A 432 -1.73 -22.64 -14.33
CA PRO A 432 -2.08 -22.94 -15.71
C PRO A 432 -1.33 -22.03 -16.69
N ASP A 433 -1.08 -22.52 -17.90
CA ASP A 433 -0.48 -21.73 -18.98
C ASP A 433 -1.33 -20.49 -19.31
N HIS A 434 -0.67 -19.33 -19.42
CA HIS A 434 -1.29 -18.04 -19.70
C HIS A 434 -0.24 -16.99 -20.13
N GLU A 435 -0.69 -15.77 -20.49
CA GLU A 435 0.15 -14.71 -21.06
C GLU A 435 1.45 -14.40 -20.28
N PHE A 436 1.41 -14.49 -18.95
CA PHE A 436 2.54 -14.16 -18.07
C PHE A 436 3.14 -15.40 -17.38
N PHE A 437 2.90 -16.61 -17.91
CA PHE A 437 3.28 -17.87 -17.27
C PHE A 437 4.77 -17.93 -16.85
N THR A 438 5.67 -17.36 -17.65
CA THR A 438 7.12 -17.37 -17.37
C THR A 438 7.52 -16.57 -16.13
N GLU A 439 6.71 -15.60 -15.71
CA GLU A 439 6.96 -14.75 -14.54
C GLU A 439 6.82 -15.51 -13.21
N TYR A 440 6.26 -16.73 -13.25
CA TYR A 440 6.04 -17.57 -12.08
C TYR A 440 7.13 -18.63 -11.84
N GLY A 441 8.18 -18.63 -12.68
CA GLY A 441 9.32 -19.51 -12.51
C GLY A 441 10.12 -19.21 -11.22
N PRO A 442 10.96 -20.17 -10.78
CA PRO A 442 11.22 -21.46 -11.43
C PRO A 442 10.19 -22.55 -11.10
N ASP A 443 9.34 -22.34 -10.09
CA ASP A 443 8.52 -23.40 -9.52
C ASP A 443 7.15 -23.54 -10.19
N TYR A 444 6.61 -22.47 -10.78
CA TYR A 444 5.29 -22.43 -11.45
C TYR A 444 4.13 -22.91 -10.55
N VAL A 445 4.25 -22.67 -9.25
CA VAL A 445 3.21 -22.97 -8.25
C VAL A 445 2.52 -21.70 -7.74
N LEU A 446 1.27 -21.84 -7.29
CA LEU A 446 0.43 -20.77 -6.75
C LEU A 446 0.83 -20.37 -5.33
N GLU A 447 1.35 -21.32 -4.57
CA GLU A 447 1.79 -21.11 -3.19
C GLU A 447 2.97 -20.13 -3.10
N ILE A 448 3.04 -19.39 -2.01
CA ILE A 448 4.17 -18.55 -1.64
C ILE A 448 4.79 -19.14 -0.38
N THR A 449 6.09 -19.43 -0.42
CA THR A 449 6.83 -19.97 0.71
C THR A 449 7.29 -18.84 1.63
N PRO A 450 7.04 -18.90 2.95
CA PRO A 450 7.63 -17.98 3.90
C PRO A 450 9.16 -18.00 3.85
N SER A 451 9.80 -16.86 4.06
CA SER A 451 11.24 -16.76 4.24
C SER A 451 11.67 -17.20 5.65
N CYS A 452 12.98 -17.36 5.87
CA CYS A 452 13.56 -17.64 7.19
C CYS A 452 13.60 -16.42 8.14
N ARG A 453 12.88 -15.32 7.83
CA ARG A 453 12.91 -14.10 8.65
C ARG A 453 12.34 -14.36 10.05
N PRO A 454 13.03 -13.91 11.12
CA PRO A 454 12.50 -14.04 12.48
C PRO A 454 11.29 -13.13 12.69
N ASP A 455 10.29 -13.66 13.40
CA ASP A 455 9.11 -12.91 13.80
C ASP A 455 9.42 -12.03 15.02
N ARG A 456 9.39 -10.70 14.83
CA ARG A 456 9.70 -9.70 15.88
C ARG A 456 8.50 -9.35 16.76
N ASN A 457 7.36 -10.03 16.59
CA ASN A 457 6.12 -9.77 17.31
C ASN A 457 6.07 -10.55 18.62
N GLU A 458 6.66 -9.95 19.66
CA GLU A 458 6.67 -10.51 21.00
C GLU A 458 5.25 -10.71 21.55
N PRO A 459 4.89 -11.93 22.05
CA PRO A 459 3.54 -12.23 22.51
C PRO A 459 2.99 -11.25 23.56
N HIS A 460 3.85 -10.78 24.47
CA HIS A 460 3.45 -9.83 25.50
C HIS A 460 3.07 -8.45 24.93
N LYS A 461 3.80 -7.97 23.91
CA LYS A 461 3.50 -6.69 23.24
C LYS A 461 2.20 -6.79 22.44
N VAL A 462 2.04 -7.89 21.70
CA VAL A 462 0.78 -8.19 20.99
C VAL A 462 -0.40 -8.17 21.95
N GLN A 463 -0.27 -8.83 23.11
CA GLN A 463 -1.35 -8.85 24.10
C GLN A 463 -1.65 -7.46 24.69
N GLN A 464 -0.64 -6.60 24.87
CA GLN A 464 -0.83 -5.21 25.32
C GLN A 464 -1.61 -4.39 24.29
N ILE A 465 -1.29 -4.54 22.99
CA ILE A 465 -2.00 -3.89 21.88
C ILE A 465 -3.46 -4.34 21.88
N LEU A 466 -3.71 -5.66 21.91
CA LEU A 466 -5.06 -6.23 21.93
C LEU A 466 -5.88 -5.75 23.14
N ASN A 467 -5.25 -5.64 24.32
CA ASN A 467 -5.92 -5.14 25.52
C ASN A 467 -6.28 -3.66 25.40
N SER A 468 -5.40 -2.85 24.79
CA SER A 468 -5.65 -1.43 24.55
C SER A 468 -6.81 -1.24 23.59
N ILE A 469 -6.85 -1.99 22.48
CA ILE A 469 -7.95 -1.99 21.51
C ILE A 469 -9.26 -2.40 22.18
N ARG A 470 -9.28 -3.50 22.94
CA ARG A 470 -10.48 -3.92 23.70
C ARG A 470 -10.94 -2.86 24.71
N GLY A 471 -10.02 -2.10 25.30
CA GLY A 471 -10.33 -0.96 26.15
C GLY A 471 -11.05 0.14 25.38
N ASN A 472 -10.48 0.53 24.23
CA ASN A 472 -11.02 1.57 23.35
C ASN A 472 -12.41 1.20 22.80
N LEU A 473 -12.61 -0.04 22.36
CA LEU A 473 -13.87 -0.50 21.77
C LEU A 473 -15.06 -0.48 22.73
N LYS A 474 -14.85 -0.42 24.05
CA LYS A 474 -15.93 -0.23 25.04
C LYS A 474 -16.59 1.15 24.95
N HIS A 475 -15.97 2.10 24.25
CA HIS A 475 -16.47 3.45 24.06
C HIS A 475 -17.20 3.65 22.73
N VAL A 476 -17.21 2.64 21.85
CA VAL A 476 -18.04 2.63 20.65
C VAL A 476 -19.50 2.48 21.09
N ALA A 477 -20.38 3.34 20.55
CA ALA A 477 -21.72 3.57 21.07
C ALA A 477 -22.82 3.16 20.09
#